data_AF-A0A5C6CZ71-F1
#
_entry.id   AF-A0A5C6CZ71-F1
#
_cell.length_a   1.000
_cell.length_b   1.000
_cell.length_c   1.000
_cell.angle_alpha   90.00
_cell.angle_beta   90.00
_cell.angle_gamma   90.00
#
_symmetry.space_group_name_H-M   'P 1'
#
loop_
_entity.id
_entity.type
_entity.pdbx_description
1 polymer ?
#
loop_
_entity_poly.entity_id
_entity_poly.type
_entity_poly.pdbx_seq_one_letter_code
_entity_poly.pdbx_strand_id
1 'polypeptide(L)'
;MSRDFLSSRREFLERAAVSTAALAASSPLAFGQADASANADKQAMTVRGPISPSKLGTTLMHEHIYSNFTGYYELTLPMYDRVDKDKYFATSPEAKIQMKDLAYLNMGGFIFSKDGWNLAEKQLMEHEITSFAESGGHSILEVTPWGKGQDDDFHTTLRELSEKTGVNIICSTGLYGGDDHFWYDEALAMSDSQLIETFMGHVEKGFGDSGVRAGSLKTAPNVWTENEQRAARAVIAVQQKTGLPYTIHHGANMGPKEAEEMQQGIVKFGTNPECTILAHVQKFLVNYSLKSVVKNPEGRIAVDLDFYRRMLDQGFILSFDTFSTNMGLELFEFLLEDNGDVPNAFEGASGDNDVEMLAMIYFLIQNGYSKQIVLSQDCYSKVHLRSYGGHGYTRVTNFALPLLKNVGVSDEALHDMVVGNPARLLAV
;
A
#
# COMPACT_ATOMS: atom_id res chain seq x y z
N MET A 1 11.57 23.97 22.25
CA MET A 1 12.74 24.37 21.43
C MET A 1 12.36 24.19 19.98
N SER A 2 12.24 25.25 19.19
CA SER A 2 11.92 25.12 17.77
C SER A 2 13.09 24.45 17.06
N ARG A 3 12.83 23.27 16.49
CA ARG A 3 13.73 22.68 15.51
C ARG A 3 13.34 23.31 14.17
N ASP A 4 14.20 24.16 13.63
CA ASP A 4 14.01 24.74 12.30
C ASP A 4 13.98 23.59 11.28
N PHE A 5 12.82 23.41 10.65
CA PHE A 5 12.64 22.49 9.54
C PHE A 5 13.01 23.20 8.22
N LEU A 6 13.54 22.40 7.31
CA LEU A 6 14.38 22.81 6.18
C LEU A 6 13.56 23.50 5.09
N SER A 7 14.17 24.46 4.40
CA SER A 7 13.55 25.25 3.33
C SER A 7 13.94 24.80 1.92
N SER A 8 14.90 23.86 1.78
CA SER A 8 15.37 23.40 0.46
C SER A 8 15.89 21.95 0.43
N ARG A 9 15.88 21.36 -0.79
CA ARG A 9 16.45 20.03 -1.09
C ARG A 9 17.93 19.90 -0.70
N ARG A 10 18.71 20.98 -0.83
CA ARG A 10 20.13 21.00 -0.45
C ARG A 10 20.29 20.79 1.05
N GLU A 11 19.51 21.50 1.84
CA GLU A 11 19.51 21.33 3.30
C GLU A 11 19.04 19.93 3.72
N PHE A 12 18.07 19.35 3.01
CA PHE A 12 17.61 17.98 3.21
C PHE A 12 18.73 16.95 2.96
N LEU A 13 19.40 17.04 1.81
CA LEU A 13 20.47 16.11 1.45
C LEU A 13 21.73 16.31 2.32
N GLU A 14 22.10 17.56 2.64
CA GLU A 14 23.25 17.86 3.50
C GLU A 14 23.07 17.33 4.93
N ARG A 15 21.85 17.36 5.48
CA ARG A 15 21.55 16.77 6.80
C ARG A 15 21.37 15.25 6.74
N ALA A 16 20.87 14.69 5.65
CA ALA A 16 20.78 13.23 5.47
C ALA A 16 22.16 12.56 5.29
N ALA A 17 23.14 13.28 4.75
CA ALA A 17 24.48 12.75 4.45
C ALA A 17 25.42 12.62 5.68
N VAL A 18 25.02 13.06 6.88
CA VAL A 18 25.85 12.95 8.08
C VAL A 18 25.62 11.58 8.76
N SER A 19 26.20 10.52 8.19
CA SER A 19 26.48 9.24 8.89
C SER A 19 27.52 8.43 8.10
N THR A 20 28.64 8.12 8.75
CA THR A 20 29.77 7.37 8.18
C THR A 20 29.48 5.86 8.05
N ALA A 21 29.85 5.32 6.90
CA ALA A 21 29.63 3.94 6.45
C ALA A 21 30.40 2.87 7.23
N ALA A 22 29.77 1.70 7.38
CA ALA A 22 30.44 0.42 7.63
C ALA A 22 29.85 -0.65 6.70
N LEU A 23 30.68 -1.19 5.81
CA LEU A 23 30.33 -2.31 4.93
C LEU A 23 30.32 -3.61 5.73
N ALA A 24 29.17 -4.31 5.77
CA ALA A 24 29.07 -5.68 6.27
C ALA A 24 28.33 -6.56 5.24
N ALA A 25 28.83 -7.79 5.08
CA ALA A 25 28.26 -8.80 4.20
C ALA A 25 26.83 -9.19 4.66
N SER A 26 25.90 -9.26 3.70
CA SER A 26 24.48 -9.54 3.91
C SER A 26 24.24 -10.98 4.38
N SER A 27 23.88 -11.14 5.65
CA SER A 27 23.05 -12.26 6.12
C SER A 27 21.59 -11.78 6.16
N PRO A 28 20.58 -12.66 6.01
CA PRO A 28 19.18 -12.26 6.17
C PRO A 28 18.98 -11.61 7.54
N LEU A 29 18.31 -10.45 7.56
CA LEU A 29 18.00 -9.74 8.79
C LEU A 29 16.94 -10.52 9.55
N ALA A 30 17.34 -11.27 10.58
CA ALA A 30 16.44 -11.93 11.50
C ALA A 30 16.16 -10.98 12.68
N PHE A 31 15.01 -10.32 12.68
CA PHE A 31 14.54 -9.51 13.80
C PHE A 31 13.88 -10.40 14.86
N GLY A 32 14.22 -10.17 16.15
CA GLY A 32 13.63 -10.90 17.28
C GLY A 32 12.14 -10.62 17.48
N GLN A 33 11.47 -11.48 18.24
CA GLN A 33 10.03 -11.34 18.57
C GLN A 33 9.74 -10.04 19.34
N ALA A 34 8.55 -9.47 19.14
CA ALA A 34 8.08 -8.31 19.90
C ALA A 34 7.96 -8.61 21.41
N ASP A 35 8.18 -7.59 22.24
CA ASP A 35 8.24 -7.71 23.71
C ASP A 35 6.91 -8.22 24.29
N ALA A 36 6.93 -9.40 24.91
CA ALA A 36 5.73 -10.17 25.26
C ALA A 36 4.94 -9.60 26.46
N SER A 37 5.54 -8.71 27.27
CA SER A 37 4.99 -8.32 28.57
C SER A 37 3.91 -7.23 28.52
N ALA A 38 3.77 -6.50 27.42
CA ALA A 38 2.78 -5.40 27.29
C ALA A 38 1.46 -5.82 26.61
N ASN A 39 1.38 -7.02 26.02
CA ASN A 39 0.29 -7.43 25.12
C ASN A 39 -0.19 -8.88 25.35
N ALA A 40 -0.05 -9.42 26.56
CA ALA A 40 -0.33 -10.84 26.83
C ALA A 40 -1.75 -11.31 26.48
N ASP A 41 -2.74 -10.40 26.52
CA ASP A 41 -4.15 -10.71 26.24
C ASP A 41 -4.62 -10.30 24.83
N LYS A 42 -3.85 -9.51 24.09
CA LYS A 42 -4.24 -9.04 22.75
C LYS A 42 -3.98 -10.10 21.68
N GLN A 43 -4.79 -10.11 20.63
CA GLN A 43 -4.64 -11.07 19.53
C GLN A 43 -4.68 -10.39 18.17
N ALA A 44 -3.87 -10.91 17.24
CA ALA A 44 -4.00 -10.56 15.82
C ALA A 44 -4.90 -11.59 15.14
N MET A 45 -5.96 -11.13 14.48
CA MET A 45 -6.87 -12.01 13.75
C MET A 45 -6.30 -12.33 12.37
N THR A 46 -5.85 -13.56 12.16
CA THR A 46 -5.44 -14.04 10.82
C THR A 46 -6.59 -14.79 10.16
N VAL A 47 -6.45 -15.08 8.87
CA VAL A 47 -7.38 -15.96 8.12
C VAL A 47 -7.41 -17.40 8.66
N ARG A 48 -6.42 -17.80 9.48
CA ARG A 48 -6.37 -19.09 10.20
C ARG A 48 -6.89 -18.99 11.64
N GLY A 49 -7.35 -17.81 12.07
CA GLY A 49 -7.78 -17.52 13.43
C GLY A 49 -6.79 -16.65 14.21
N PRO A 50 -7.08 -16.40 15.51
CA PRO A 50 -6.27 -15.50 16.32
C PRO A 50 -4.89 -16.07 16.64
N ILE A 51 -3.87 -15.21 16.61
CA ILE A 51 -2.51 -15.50 17.04
C ILE A 51 -2.00 -14.46 18.04
N SER A 52 -0.99 -14.83 18.84
CA SER A 52 -0.27 -13.86 19.65
C SER A 52 0.47 -12.87 18.75
N PRO A 53 0.55 -11.56 19.09
CA PRO A 53 1.25 -10.56 18.30
C PRO A 53 2.74 -10.87 18.10
N SER A 54 3.35 -11.59 19.06
CA SER A 54 4.73 -12.09 18.96
C SER A 54 4.97 -13.04 17.77
N LYS A 55 3.91 -13.65 17.22
CA LYS A 55 3.96 -14.56 16.08
C LYS A 55 3.81 -13.86 14.72
N LEU A 56 3.58 -12.54 14.69
CA LEU A 56 3.48 -11.78 13.44
C LEU A 56 4.83 -11.65 12.74
N GLY A 57 5.92 -11.46 13.49
CA GLY A 57 7.27 -11.34 12.92
C GLY A 57 7.38 -10.20 11.89
N THR A 58 8.25 -10.37 10.90
CA THR A 58 8.40 -9.39 9.80
C THR A 58 7.14 -9.35 8.96
N THR A 59 6.48 -8.20 8.92
CA THR A 59 5.14 -8.01 8.38
C THR A 59 5.11 -6.94 7.30
N LEU A 60 4.52 -7.27 6.14
CA LEU A 60 4.14 -6.29 5.11
C LEU A 60 2.75 -5.75 5.42
N MET A 61 2.59 -4.43 5.52
CA MET A 61 1.37 -3.81 6.05
C MET A 61 0.37 -3.33 4.98
N HIS A 62 0.63 -3.59 3.70
CA HIS A 62 -0.24 -3.19 2.60
C HIS A 62 0.06 -4.03 1.34
N GLU A 63 -0.61 -5.17 1.19
CA GLU A 63 -0.49 -5.97 -0.03
C GLU A 63 -1.85 -6.40 -0.58
N HIS A 64 -1.83 -6.81 -1.84
CA HIS A 64 -2.92 -7.50 -2.50
C HIS A 64 -2.45 -8.90 -2.91
N ILE A 65 -3.20 -9.94 -2.55
CA ILE A 65 -2.77 -11.34 -2.78
C ILE A 65 -3.59 -11.98 -3.89
N TYR A 66 -4.90 -12.12 -3.71
CA TYR A 66 -5.77 -12.83 -4.64
C TYR A 66 -6.80 -11.89 -5.26
N SER A 67 -6.38 -10.64 -5.52
CA SER A 67 -7.24 -9.56 -5.97
C SER A 67 -7.55 -9.65 -7.46
N ASN A 68 -8.70 -9.12 -7.85
CA ASN A 68 -9.05 -8.90 -9.24
C ASN A 68 -9.54 -7.45 -9.42
N PHE A 69 -8.69 -6.63 -10.05
CA PHE A 69 -8.95 -5.22 -10.27
C PHE A 69 -9.28 -4.91 -11.74
N THR A 70 -9.84 -5.86 -12.50
CA THR A 70 -10.19 -5.65 -13.92
C THR A 70 -11.21 -4.53 -14.16
N GLY A 71 -11.88 -4.00 -13.13
CA GLY A 71 -12.65 -2.75 -13.27
C GLY A 71 -11.79 -1.58 -13.77
N TYR A 72 -10.50 -1.53 -13.39
CA TYR A 72 -9.57 -0.53 -13.92
C TYR A 72 -9.22 -0.73 -15.40
N TYR A 73 -9.17 -1.98 -15.84
CA TYR A 73 -9.02 -2.30 -17.25
C TYR A 73 -10.20 -1.73 -18.06
N GLU A 74 -11.43 -1.89 -17.59
CA GLU A 74 -12.62 -1.37 -18.28
C GLU A 74 -12.62 0.16 -18.38
N LEU A 75 -12.21 0.84 -17.31
CA LEU A 75 -12.07 2.30 -17.27
C LEU A 75 -11.02 2.84 -18.26
N THR A 76 -9.95 2.08 -18.48
CA THR A 76 -8.79 2.54 -19.25
C THR A 76 -8.76 2.04 -20.68
N LEU A 77 -9.47 0.95 -21.01
CA LEU A 77 -9.54 0.35 -22.34
C LEU A 77 -9.88 1.37 -23.45
N PRO A 78 -10.81 2.34 -23.28
CA PRO A 78 -11.07 3.34 -24.31
C PRO A 78 -9.85 4.18 -24.69
N MET A 79 -8.86 4.32 -23.80
CA MET A 79 -7.63 5.05 -24.06
C MET A 79 -6.61 4.23 -24.86
N TYR A 80 -6.77 2.90 -24.95
CA TYR A 80 -5.85 2.01 -25.67
C TYR A 80 -5.78 2.34 -27.18
N ASP A 81 -6.87 2.85 -27.76
CA ASP A 81 -6.90 3.26 -29.18
C ASP A 81 -5.96 4.42 -29.48
N ARG A 82 -5.58 5.20 -28.47
CA ARG A 82 -4.63 6.31 -28.58
C ARG A 82 -3.17 5.84 -28.62
N VAL A 83 -2.90 4.59 -28.28
CA VAL A 83 -1.56 4.01 -28.30
C VAL A 83 -1.16 3.63 -29.73
N ASP A 84 0.02 4.08 -30.16
CA ASP A 84 0.67 3.62 -31.38
C ASP A 84 1.22 2.20 -31.19
N LYS A 85 0.42 1.21 -31.59
CA LYS A 85 0.65 -0.20 -31.28
C LYS A 85 1.93 -0.73 -31.91
N ASP A 86 2.25 -0.29 -33.12
CA ASP A 86 3.44 -0.74 -33.85
C ASP A 86 4.71 -0.11 -33.27
N LYS A 87 4.65 1.17 -32.90
CA LYS A 87 5.80 1.89 -32.31
C LYS A 87 6.17 1.36 -30.92
N TYR A 88 5.17 1.03 -30.09
CA TYR A 88 5.39 0.61 -28.70
C TYR A 88 5.29 -0.89 -28.48
N PHE A 89 5.12 -1.67 -29.56
CA PHE A 89 4.94 -3.12 -29.50
C PHE A 89 3.81 -3.52 -28.54
N ALA A 90 2.71 -2.74 -28.59
CA ALA A 90 1.59 -2.91 -27.66
C ALA A 90 1.00 -4.31 -27.79
N THR A 91 0.82 -4.98 -26.65
CA THR A 91 0.19 -6.31 -26.62
C THR A 91 -1.32 -6.20 -26.67
N SER A 92 -1.98 -7.28 -27.09
CA SER A 92 -3.45 -7.34 -27.09
C SER A 92 -3.96 -7.17 -25.65
N PRO A 93 -4.94 -6.28 -25.40
CA PRO A 93 -5.49 -6.03 -24.07
C PRO A 93 -6.01 -7.29 -23.33
N GLU A 94 -6.50 -8.27 -24.09
CA GLU A 94 -7.06 -9.54 -23.57
C GLU A 94 -6.03 -10.69 -23.57
N ALA A 95 -4.81 -10.49 -24.09
CA ALA A 95 -3.81 -11.55 -24.10
C ALA A 95 -3.22 -11.78 -22.70
N LYS A 96 -2.88 -13.05 -22.42
CA LYS A 96 -2.07 -13.41 -21.24
C LYS A 96 -0.67 -12.82 -21.39
N ILE A 97 -0.14 -12.27 -20.30
CA ILE A 97 1.18 -11.63 -20.29
C ILE A 97 2.26 -12.65 -20.61
N GLN A 98 3.16 -12.26 -21.52
CA GLN A 98 4.37 -13.00 -21.85
C GLN A 98 5.62 -12.15 -21.57
N MET A 99 6.77 -12.80 -21.47
CA MET A 99 8.06 -12.14 -21.23
C MET A 99 8.34 -10.99 -22.23
N LYS A 100 7.97 -11.18 -23.50
CA LYS A 100 8.14 -10.15 -24.55
C LYS A 100 7.32 -8.88 -24.30
N ASP A 101 6.25 -8.97 -23.52
CA ASP A 101 5.32 -7.86 -23.28
C ASP A 101 5.81 -6.95 -22.13
N LEU A 102 6.68 -7.45 -21.26
CA LEU A 102 7.05 -6.76 -20.01
C LEU A 102 7.62 -5.36 -20.21
N ALA A 103 8.37 -5.11 -21.30
CA ALA A 103 8.90 -3.78 -21.56
C ALA A 103 7.75 -2.79 -21.79
N TYR A 104 6.80 -3.12 -22.66
CA TYR A 104 5.60 -2.31 -22.92
C TYR A 104 4.75 -2.12 -21.66
N LEU A 105 4.54 -3.19 -20.90
CA LEU A 105 3.70 -3.13 -19.70
C LEU A 105 4.32 -2.24 -18.62
N ASN A 106 5.64 -2.31 -18.41
CA ASN A 106 6.39 -1.47 -17.47
C ASN A 106 6.51 -0.01 -17.90
N MET A 107 6.18 0.34 -19.14
CA MET A 107 6.09 1.74 -19.62
C MET A 107 4.73 2.40 -19.32
N GLY A 108 3.83 1.69 -18.64
CA GLY A 108 2.44 2.08 -18.42
C GLY A 108 1.44 1.22 -19.17
N GLY A 109 1.88 0.30 -20.03
CA GLY A 109 0.99 -0.52 -20.84
C GLY A 109 0.14 -1.49 -20.02
N PHE A 110 0.53 -1.78 -18.76
CA PHE A 110 -0.17 -2.73 -17.91
C PHE A 110 -1.62 -2.30 -17.61
N ILE A 111 -1.92 -1.00 -17.60
CA ILE A 111 -3.29 -0.52 -17.34
C ILE A 111 -4.27 -1.03 -18.42
N PHE A 112 -3.77 -1.24 -19.64
CA PHE A 112 -4.55 -1.76 -20.76
C PHE A 112 -4.56 -3.29 -20.81
N SER A 113 -3.86 -3.98 -19.90
CA SER A 113 -3.83 -5.45 -19.86
C SER A 113 -4.81 -5.98 -18.84
N LYS A 114 -5.86 -6.66 -19.30
CA LYS A 114 -6.81 -7.33 -18.41
C LYS A 114 -6.13 -8.37 -17.52
N ASP A 115 -5.17 -9.10 -18.07
CA ASP A 115 -4.38 -10.07 -17.31
C ASP A 115 -3.48 -9.38 -16.28
N GLY A 116 -3.00 -8.17 -16.57
CA GLY A 116 -2.21 -7.34 -15.65
C GLY A 116 -2.93 -7.00 -14.34
N TRP A 117 -4.26 -6.84 -14.37
CA TRP A 117 -5.06 -6.49 -13.19
C TRP A 117 -5.60 -7.69 -12.40
N ASN A 118 -5.33 -8.91 -12.85
CA ASN A 118 -5.91 -10.11 -12.27
C ASN A 118 -4.84 -10.96 -11.57
N LEU A 119 -4.89 -11.00 -10.23
CA LEU A 119 -4.03 -11.84 -9.40
C LEU A 119 -4.72 -13.12 -8.92
N ALA A 120 -5.94 -13.42 -9.39
CA ALA A 120 -6.73 -14.58 -8.99
C ALA A 120 -6.22 -15.90 -9.61
N GLU A 121 -4.94 -16.23 -9.39
CA GLU A 121 -4.28 -17.46 -9.83
C GLU A 121 -3.55 -18.12 -8.65
N LYS A 122 -4.17 -19.15 -8.04
CA LYS A 122 -3.72 -19.71 -6.75
C LYS A 122 -2.27 -20.17 -6.75
N GLN A 123 -1.84 -20.90 -7.78
CA GLN A 123 -0.47 -21.43 -7.86
C GLN A 123 0.57 -20.32 -8.04
N LEU A 124 0.22 -19.27 -8.79
CA LEU A 124 1.07 -18.09 -8.94
C LEU A 124 1.27 -17.40 -7.59
N MET A 125 0.17 -17.15 -6.87
CA MET A 125 0.25 -16.47 -5.58
C MET A 125 0.93 -17.31 -4.50
N GLU A 126 0.74 -18.63 -4.51
CA GLU A 126 1.48 -19.55 -3.64
C GLU A 126 3.00 -19.41 -3.84
N HIS A 127 3.46 -19.29 -5.09
CA HIS A 127 4.88 -19.09 -5.41
C HIS A 127 5.42 -17.73 -4.92
N GLU A 128 4.66 -16.66 -5.13
CA GLU A 128 5.06 -15.30 -4.72
C GLU A 128 5.13 -15.17 -3.18
N ILE A 129 4.15 -15.72 -2.46
CA ILE A 129 4.13 -15.72 -0.99
C ILE A 129 5.23 -16.62 -0.42
N THR A 130 5.51 -17.77 -1.05
CA THR A 130 6.64 -18.63 -0.65
C THR A 130 7.96 -17.86 -0.77
N SER A 131 8.13 -17.08 -1.83
CA SER A 131 9.32 -16.23 -2.00
C SER A 131 9.47 -15.19 -0.87
N PHE A 132 8.35 -14.63 -0.38
CA PHE A 132 8.36 -13.76 0.79
C PHE A 132 8.83 -14.50 2.04
N ALA A 133 8.28 -15.68 2.31
CA ALA A 133 8.69 -16.51 3.45
C ALA A 133 10.20 -16.84 3.38
N GLU A 134 10.70 -17.25 2.22
CA GLU A 134 12.12 -17.54 1.98
C GLU A 134 13.02 -16.31 2.18
N SER A 135 12.49 -15.10 1.96
CA SER A 135 13.21 -13.84 2.23
C SER A 135 13.18 -13.40 3.70
N GLY A 136 12.58 -14.19 4.60
CA GLY A 136 12.43 -13.87 6.03
C GLY A 136 11.11 -13.22 6.41
N GLY A 137 10.15 -13.18 5.49
CA GLY A 137 8.79 -12.71 5.72
C GLY A 137 7.96 -13.66 6.58
N HIS A 138 7.07 -13.10 7.41
CA HIS A 138 6.25 -13.90 8.33
C HIS A 138 4.76 -13.60 8.21
N SER A 139 4.38 -12.35 7.98
CA SER A 139 2.97 -11.95 7.88
C SER A 139 2.73 -10.93 6.76
N ILE A 140 1.52 -10.96 6.20
CA ILE A 140 1.05 -10.01 5.20
C ILE A 140 -0.32 -9.49 5.64
N LEU A 141 -0.48 -8.18 5.64
CA LEU A 141 -1.78 -7.52 5.70
C LEU A 141 -2.34 -7.38 4.28
N GLU A 142 -3.32 -8.23 3.97
CA GLU A 142 -4.11 -8.19 2.75
C GLU A 142 -5.19 -7.10 2.89
N VAL A 143 -5.07 -6.04 2.09
CA VAL A 143 -5.94 -4.86 2.16
C VAL A 143 -6.88 -4.69 0.97
N THR A 144 -7.12 -5.73 0.17
CA THR A 144 -8.22 -5.77 -0.80
C THR A 144 -9.53 -5.64 -0.03
N PRO A 145 -10.26 -4.52 -0.18
CA PRO A 145 -11.50 -4.31 0.56
C PRO A 145 -12.63 -5.12 -0.05
N TRP A 146 -13.68 -5.36 0.75
CA TRP A 146 -14.89 -6.06 0.31
C TRP A 146 -15.55 -5.33 -0.86
N GLY A 147 -15.83 -6.05 -1.95
CA GLY A 147 -16.36 -5.45 -3.17
C GLY A 147 -16.36 -6.38 -4.38
N LYS A 148 -16.74 -5.84 -5.54
CA LYS A 148 -16.70 -6.53 -6.83
C LYS A 148 -15.28 -6.99 -7.13
N GLY A 149 -15.17 -8.13 -7.84
CA GLY A 149 -13.88 -8.78 -8.13
C GLY A 149 -13.39 -9.71 -7.03
N GLN A 150 -14.08 -9.80 -5.88
CA GLN A 150 -13.89 -10.89 -4.92
C GLN A 150 -14.88 -12.02 -5.24
N ASP A 151 -14.37 -13.12 -5.79
CA ASP A 151 -15.14 -14.34 -5.98
C ASP A 151 -15.49 -15.00 -4.63
N ASP A 152 -16.50 -15.88 -4.62
CA ASP A 152 -17.01 -16.54 -3.40
C ASP A 152 -15.90 -17.28 -2.60
N ASP A 153 -14.82 -17.69 -3.28
CA ASP A 153 -13.70 -18.41 -2.68
C ASP A 153 -12.52 -17.51 -2.30
N PHE A 154 -12.62 -16.18 -2.39
CA PHE A 154 -11.52 -15.25 -2.08
C PHE A 154 -10.95 -15.50 -0.67
N HIS A 155 -11.80 -15.49 0.34
CA HIS A 155 -11.38 -15.63 1.74
C HIS A 155 -10.89 -17.04 2.08
N THR A 156 -11.53 -18.09 1.53
CA THR A 156 -11.07 -19.47 1.71
C THR A 156 -9.73 -19.70 1.02
N THR A 157 -9.52 -19.09 -0.15
CA THR A 157 -8.25 -19.11 -0.87
C THR A 157 -7.13 -18.44 -0.07
N LEU A 158 -7.38 -17.28 0.54
CA LEU A 158 -6.38 -16.66 1.44
C LEU A 158 -6.00 -17.58 2.60
N ARG A 159 -6.98 -18.28 3.20
CA ARG A 159 -6.69 -19.28 4.25
C ARG A 159 -5.83 -20.43 3.73
N GLU A 160 -6.19 -21.02 2.58
CA GLU A 160 -5.42 -22.11 1.96
C GLU A 160 -3.97 -21.68 1.65
N LEU A 161 -3.78 -20.49 1.08
CA LEU A 161 -2.46 -19.92 0.81
C LEU A 161 -1.66 -19.73 2.11
N SER A 162 -2.28 -19.21 3.18
CA SER A 162 -1.64 -19.07 4.49
C SER A 162 -1.23 -20.42 5.09
N GLU A 163 -2.08 -21.44 4.96
CA GLU A 163 -1.80 -22.80 5.46
C GLU A 163 -0.62 -23.43 4.72
N LYS A 164 -0.61 -23.36 3.39
CA LYS A 164 0.43 -23.97 2.55
C LYS A 164 1.79 -23.32 2.69
N THR A 165 1.83 -21.99 2.73
CA THR A 165 3.08 -21.22 2.74
C THR A 165 3.62 -20.98 4.15
N GLY A 166 2.77 -21.16 5.17
CA GLY A 166 3.10 -20.86 6.56
C GLY A 166 2.97 -19.38 6.94
N VAL A 167 2.96 -18.47 5.96
CA VAL A 167 2.83 -17.01 6.16
C VAL A 167 1.47 -16.68 6.78
N ASN A 168 1.45 -15.86 7.83
CA ASN A 168 0.19 -15.38 8.39
C ASN A 168 -0.43 -14.34 7.46
N ILE A 169 -1.69 -14.52 7.09
CA ILE A 169 -2.42 -13.52 6.30
C ILE A 169 -3.49 -12.90 7.19
N ILE A 170 -3.54 -11.58 7.24
CA ILE A 170 -4.60 -10.80 7.89
C ILE A 170 -5.40 -10.15 6.75
N CYS A 171 -6.72 -10.33 6.71
CA CYS A 171 -7.54 -9.72 5.66
C CYS A 171 -8.35 -8.53 6.20
N SER A 172 -8.64 -7.59 5.31
CA SER A 172 -9.40 -6.38 5.65
C SER A 172 -10.89 -6.50 5.30
N THR A 173 -11.71 -5.67 5.95
CA THR A 173 -13.06 -5.31 5.45
C THR A 173 -13.15 -3.82 5.19
N GLY A 174 -14.13 -3.39 4.39
CA GLY A 174 -14.33 -1.99 4.02
C GLY A 174 -14.59 -1.85 2.52
N LEU A 175 -14.27 -0.69 1.91
CA LEU A 175 -14.73 -0.34 0.55
C LEU A 175 -13.73 0.51 -0.26
N TYR A 176 -13.80 0.42 -1.60
CA TYR A 176 -12.89 1.10 -2.55
C TYR A 176 -13.63 2.03 -3.54
N GLY A 177 -13.18 3.28 -3.73
CA GLY A 177 -13.60 4.18 -4.81
C GLY A 177 -14.97 4.88 -4.69
N GLY A 178 -15.92 4.31 -3.95
CA GLY A 178 -17.24 4.94 -3.76
C GLY A 178 -18.17 4.88 -4.97
N ASP A 179 -17.87 4.01 -5.93
CA ASP A 179 -18.53 3.89 -7.23
C ASP A 179 -18.97 2.44 -7.52
N ASP A 180 -19.66 2.27 -8.64
CA ASP A 180 -20.21 0.99 -9.11
C ASP A 180 -19.19 0.08 -9.80
N HIS A 181 -17.95 0.51 -10.01
CA HIS A 181 -16.91 -0.36 -10.58
C HIS A 181 -16.42 -1.35 -9.52
N PHE A 182 -16.31 -0.90 -8.26
CA PHE A 182 -15.75 -1.70 -7.17
C PHE A 182 -16.75 -2.04 -6.07
N TRP A 183 -17.83 -1.28 -5.89
CA TRP A 183 -18.84 -1.60 -4.88
C TRP A 183 -19.88 -2.56 -5.43
N TYR A 184 -20.36 -3.48 -4.59
CA TYR A 184 -21.61 -4.19 -4.85
C TYR A 184 -22.77 -3.19 -4.98
N ASP A 185 -23.74 -3.50 -5.84
CA ASP A 185 -24.89 -2.62 -6.07
C ASP A 185 -25.71 -2.40 -4.79
N GLU A 186 -25.79 -3.43 -3.94
CA GLU A 186 -26.42 -3.36 -2.62
C GLU A 186 -25.67 -2.38 -1.71
N ALA A 187 -24.34 -2.38 -1.73
CA ALA A 187 -23.52 -1.50 -0.89
C ALA A 187 -23.70 -0.02 -1.27
N LEU A 188 -23.96 0.29 -2.55
CA LEU A 188 -24.29 1.63 -3.01
C LEU A 188 -25.62 2.14 -2.43
N ALA A 189 -26.58 1.23 -2.20
CA ALA A 189 -27.88 1.55 -1.61
C ALA A 189 -27.89 1.51 -0.07
N MET A 190 -26.86 0.95 0.58
CA MET A 190 -26.79 0.85 2.03
C MET A 190 -26.61 2.22 2.71
N SER A 191 -27.32 2.41 3.81
CA SER A 191 -27.08 3.48 4.77
C SER A 191 -25.81 3.24 5.60
N ASP A 192 -25.31 4.29 6.27
CA ASP A 192 -24.18 4.20 7.21
C ASP A 192 -24.36 3.05 8.22
N SER A 193 -25.54 2.92 8.83
CA SER A 193 -25.84 1.87 9.81
C SER A 193 -25.77 0.45 9.23
N GLN A 194 -26.23 0.27 7.98
CA GLN A 194 -26.17 -1.03 7.31
C GLN A 194 -24.73 -1.41 6.97
N LEU A 195 -23.92 -0.45 6.50
CA LEU A 195 -22.48 -0.68 6.27
C LEU A 195 -21.76 -1.02 7.58
N ILE A 196 -22.07 -0.33 8.68
CA ILE A 196 -21.52 -0.64 10.00
C ILE A 196 -21.88 -2.07 10.42
N GLU A 197 -23.14 -2.48 10.26
CA GLU A 197 -23.59 -3.84 10.58
C GLU A 197 -22.87 -4.90 9.73
N THR A 198 -22.72 -4.65 8.42
CA THR A 198 -21.98 -5.52 7.50
C THR A 198 -20.52 -5.69 7.94
N PHE A 199 -19.81 -4.59 8.18
CA PHE A 199 -18.39 -4.64 8.56
C PHE A 199 -18.19 -5.24 9.96
N MET A 200 -19.06 -4.94 10.93
CA MET A 200 -19.05 -5.63 12.23
C MET A 200 -19.30 -7.13 12.07
N GLY A 201 -20.21 -7.53 11.18
CA GLY A 201 -20.45 -8.93 10.84
C GLY A 201 -19.20 -9.64 10.33
N HIS A 202 -18.45 -9.01 9.43
CA HIS A 202 -17.17 -9.55 8.94
C HIS A 202 -16.10 -9.70 10.04
N VAL A 203 -16.09 -8.80 11.02
CA VAL A 203 -15.17 -8.84 12.16
C VAL A 203 -15.56 -9.93 13.16
N GLU A 204 -16.84 -10.02 13.52
CA GLU A 204 -17.31 -10.90 14.61
C GLU A 204 -17.60 -12.32 14.15
N LYS A 205 -18.26 -12.46 12.99
CA LYS A 205 -18.81 -13.72 12.47
C LYS A 205 -18.00 -14.25 11.29
N GLY A 206 -17.48 -13.35 10.46
CA GLY A 206 -16.69 -13.66 9.27
C GLY A 206 -17.40 -13.37 7.96
N PHE A 207 -16.70 -13.60 6.85
CA PHE A 207 -17.21 -13.34 5.50
C PHE A 207 -18.02 -14.54 4.99
N GLY A 208 -19.34 -14.36 4.84
CA GLY A 208 -20.25 -15.44 4.43
C GLY A 208 -20.06 -16.70 5.28
N ASP A 209 -19.99 -17.87 4.62
CA ASP A 209 -19.77 -19.17 5.28
C ASP A 209 -18.28 -19.56 5.39
N SER A 210 -17.35 -18.67 5.05
CA SER A 210 -15.91 -19.00 5.01
C SER A 210 -15.30 -19.30 6.39
N GLY A 211 -15.89 -18.74 7.46
CA GLY A 211 -15.34 -18.72 8.81
C GLY A 211 -14.10 -17.84 8.99
N VAL A 212 -13.68 -17.12 7.93
CA VAL A 212 -12.57 -16.16 7.97
C VAL A 212 -13.10 -14.81 8.45
N ARG A 213 -12.40 -14.21 9.42
CA ARG A 213 -12.78 -12.92 10.02
C ARG A 213 -11.79 -11.82 9.63
N ALA A 214 -12.32 -10.61 9.46
CA ALA A 214 -11.50 -9.43 9.20
C ALA A 214 -10.63 -9.10 10.42
N GLY A 215 -9.34 -8.84 10.19
CA GLY A 215 -8.39 -8.37 11.21
C GLY A 215 -7.91 -6.94 10.98
N SER A 216 -8.47 -6.23 9.98
CA SER A 216 -8.18 -4.84 9.68
C SER A 216 -9.35 -4.20 8.95
N LEU A 217 -9.36 -2.87 8.91
CA LEU A 217 -10.34 -2.06 8.21
C LEU A 217 -9.68 -1.30 7.07
N LYS A 218 -10.38 -1.07 5.97
CA LYS A 218 -9.84 -0.40 4.78
C LYS A 218 -10.86 0.55 4.15
N THR A 219 -10.41 1.74 3.77
CA THR A 219 -11.09 2.51 2.71
C THR A 219 -10.07 2.95 1.68
N ALA A 220 -10.55 3.21 0.48
CA ALA A 220 -9.71 3.74 -0.58
C ALA A 220 -10.44 4.82 -1.37
N PRO A 221 -10.48 6.04 -0.84
CA PRO A 221 -11.03 7.16 -1.57
C PRO A 221 -10.12 7.59 -2.73
N ASN A 222 -10.70 7.78 -3.91
CA ASN A 222 -10.10 8.39 -5.08
C ASN A 222 -10.18 9.93 -5.05
N VAL A 223 -11.32 10.50 -4.62
CA VAL A 223 -11.54 11.97 -4.64
C VAL A 223 -12.34 12.53 -3.45
N TRP A 224 -12.65 11.72 -2.44
CA TRP A 224 -13.36 12.09 -1.20
C TRP A 224 -14.84 12.50 -1.34
N THR A 225 -15.58 11.81 -2.22
CA THR A 225 -17.03 11.92 -2.44
C THR A 225 -17.88 11.59 -1.20
N GLU A 226 -19.18 11.87 -1.26
CA GLU A 226 -20.13 11.48 -0.20
C GLU A 226 -20.18 9.97 0.07
N ASN A 227 -20.07 9.13 -0.97
CA ASN A 227 -20.02 7.67 -0.80
C ASN A 227 -18.74 7.25 -0.09
N GLU A 228 -17.60 7.84 -0.46
CA GLU A 228 -16.31 7.55 0.20
C GLU A 228 -16.29 8.02 1.64
N GLN A 229 -16.87 9.19 1.93
CA GLN A 229 -17.08 9.67 3.29
C GLN A 229 -18.04 8.76 4.08
N ARG A 230 -19.09 8.23 3.44
CA ARG A 230 -19.99 7.24 4.05
C ARG A 230 -19.25 5.95 4.42
N ALA A 231 -18.42 5.43 3.53
CA ALA A 231 -17.57 4.28 3.84
C ALA A 231 -16.61 4.58 5.00
N ALA A 232 -15.98 5.76 5.00
CA ALA A 232 -15.08 6.19 6.07
C ALA A 232 -15.82 6.29 7.42
N ARG A 233 -17.01 6.89 7.48
CA ARG A 233 -17.84 6.94 8.71
C ARG A 233 -18.17 5.55 9.23
N ALA A 234 -18.56 4.63 8.34
CA ALA A 234 -18.87 3.26 8.73
C ALA A 234 -17.65 2.51 9.28
N VAL A 235 -16.51 2.60 8.58
CA VAL A 235 -15.23 1.99 9.02
C VAL A 235 -14.75 2.59 10.34
N ILE A 236 -14.83 3.91 10.52
CA ILE A 236 -14.43 4.58 11.77
C ILE A 236 -15.32 4.16 12.93
N ALA A 237 -16.63 3.98 12.73
CA ALA A 237 -17.52 3.47 13.77
C ALA A 237 -17.15 2.03 14.19
N VAL A 238 -16.69 1.19 13.25
CA VAL A 238 -16.16 -0.16 13.56
C VAL A 238 -14.82 -0.07 14.28
N GLN A 239 -13.92 0.82 13.85
CA GLN A 239 -12.64 1.08 14.53
C GLN A 239 -12.87 1.46 15.99
N GLN A 240 -13.80 2.36 16.27
CA GLN A 240 -14.12 2.80 17.63
C GLN A 240 -14.65 1.68 18.54
N LYS A 241 -15.35 0.70 17.96
CA LYS A 241 -15.92 -0.45 18.70
C LYS A 241 -14.91 -1.56 18.94
N THR A 242 -13.99 -1.76 18.01
CA THR A 242 -13.13 -2.97 17.95
C THR A 242 -11.66 -2.67 18.23
N GLY A 243 -11.22 -1.42 18.06
CA GLY A 243 -9.82 -1.03 18.11
C GLY A 243 -9.00 -1.45 16.88
N LEU A 244 -9.60 -2.13 15.88
CA LEU A 244 -8.89 -2.64 14.72
C LEU A 244 -8.19 -1.53 13.93
N PRO A 245 -7.03 -1.82 13.32
CA PRO A 245 -6.33 -0.83 12.53
C PRO A 245 -7.15 -0.47 11.30
N TYR A 246 -7.08 0.81 10.92
CA TYR A 246 -7.76 1.35 9.75
C TYR A 246 -6.74 1.87 8.75
N THR A 247 -6.62 1.20 7.61
CA THR A 247 -5.82 1.69 6.48
C THR A 247 -6.70 2.54 5.56
N ILE A 248 -6.27 3.76 5.25
CA ILE A 248 -6.95 4.64 4.29
C ILE A 248 -5.99 4.96 3.13
N HIS A 249 -6.45 4.71 1.90
CA HIS A 249 -5.69 4.96 0.68
C HIS A 249 -5.83 6.41 0.21
N HIS A 250 -4.72 6.99 -0.27
CA HIS A 250 -4.73 8.27 -0.96
C HIS A 250 -4.85 8.04 -2.47
N GLY A 251 -6.04 8.32 -3.00
CA GLY A 251 -6.40 8.25 -4.42
C GLY A 251 -5.35 8.79 -5.35
N ALA A 252 -5.23 8.22 -6.56
CA ALA A 252 -4.30 8.72 -7.57
C ALA A 252 -4.51 10.23 -7.86
N ASN A 253 -5.75 10.69 -7.88
CA ASN A 253 -6.15 12.08 -8.07
C ASN A 253 -5.98 12.99 -6.84
N MET A 254 -5.52 12.48 -5.69
CA MET A 254 -5.35 13.28 -4.47
C MET A 254 -3.97 13.90 -4.41
N GLY A 255 -3.89 15.23 -4.42
CA GLY A 255 -2.70 15.97 -4.03
C GLY A 255 -2.63 16.18 -2.51
N PRO A 256 -1.60 16.88 -2.00
CA PRO A 256 -1.46 17.15 -0.57
C PRO A 256 -2.68 17.86 0.04
N LYS A 257 -3.31 18.77 -0.70
CA LYS A 257 -4.49 19.50 -0.24
C LYS A 257 -5.69 18.57 -0.04
N GLU A 258 -5.98 17.73 -1.02
CA GLU A 258 -7.08 16.76 -0.96
C GLU A 258 -6.82 15.72 0.15
N ALA A 259 -5.56 15.33 0.36
CA ALA A 259 -5.14 14.48 1.47
C ALA A 259 -5.41 15.15 2.83
N GLU A 260 -5.11 16.45 2.99
CA GLU A 260 -5.42 17.20 4.21
C GLU A 260 -6.94 17.32 4.45
N GLU A 261 -7.73 17.57 3.41
CA GLU A 261 -9.19 17.62 3.50
C GLU A 261 -9.76 16.27 3.97
N MET A 262 -9.27 15.18 3.38
CA MET A 262 -9.62 13.82 3.79
C MET A 262 -9.21 13.53 5.24
N GLN A 263 -7.98 13.88 5.63
CA GLN A 263 -7.48 13.74 6.99
C GLN A 263 -8.36 14.48 8.01
N GLN A 264 -8.72 15.74 7.72
CA GLN A 264 -9.62 16.53 8.58
C GLN A 264 -11.01 15.88 8.66
N GLY A 265 -11.49 15.32 7.55
CA GLY A 265 -12.74 14.57 7.50
C GLY A 265 -12.75 13.37 8.45
N ILE A 266 -11.75 12.50 8.37
CA ILE A 266 -11.67 11.31 9.24
C ILE A 266 -11.47 11.67 10.71
N VAL A 267 -10.72 12.74 11.03
CA VAL A 267 -10.60 13.26 12.40
C VAL A 267 -11.96 13.74 12.92
N LYS A 268 -12.72 14.49 12.10
CA LYS A 268 -14.06 14.95 12.45
C LYS A 268 -15.03 13.79 12.67
N PHE A 269 -14.88 12.69 11.93
CA PHE A 269 -15.66 11.47 12.14
C PHE A 269 -15.22 10.67 13.39
N GLY A 270 -14.11 11.04 14.02
CA GLY A 270 -13.64 10.47 15.28
C GLY A 270 -12.74 9.25 15.10
N THR A 271 -11.97 9.17 14.01
CA THR A 271 -10.93 8.13 13.88
C THR A 271 -9.93 8.20 15.04
N ASN A 272 -9.33 7.06 15.42
CA ASN A 272 -8.18 7.05 16.32
C ASN A 272 -6.89 7.13 15.48
N PRO A 273 -6.15 8.26 15.48
CA PRO A 273 -4.94 8.40 14.67
C PRO A 273 -3.88 7.33 14.95
N GLU A 274 -3.71 6.91 16.22
CA GLU A 274 -2.67 5.95 16.62
C GLU A 274 -2.86 4.53 16.05
N CYS A 275 -4.07 4.26 15.53
CA CYS A 275 -4.43 3.02 14.84
C CYS A 275 -4.93 3.29 13.40
N THR A 276 -4.66 4.46 12.83
CA THR A 276 -5.02 4.81 11.45
C THR A 276 -3.77 4.97 10.59
N ILE A 277 -3.72 4.17 9.53
CA ILE A 277 -2.59 4.01 8.62
C ILE A 277 -2.91 4.77 7.33
N LEU A 278 -2.14 5.81 7.08
CA LEU A 278 -2.19 6.63 5.87
C LEU A 278 -1.35 5.94 4.80
N ALA A 279 -2.00 5.35 3.80
CA ALA A 279 -1.34 4.62 2.73
C ALA A 279 -0.91 5.51 1.58
N HIS A 280 0.09 5.05 0.83
CA HIS A 280 0.66 5.73 -0.32
C HIS A 280 1.31 7.07 -0.05
N VAL A 281 1.77 7.34 1.18
CA VAL A 281 2.22 8.69 1.54
C VAL A 281 3.48 9.12 0.80
N GLN A 282 4.25 8.20 0.21
CA GLN A 282 5.36 8.48 -0.69
C GLN A 282 4.94 9.31 -1.92
N LYS A 283 3.66 9.25 -2.30
CA LYS A 283 3.12 9.99 -3.44
C LYS A 283 3.20 11.51 -3.31
N PHE A 284 3.49 12.01 -2.11
CA PHE A 284 3.63 13.44 -1.85
C PHE A 284 5.10 13.88 -1.76
N LEU A 285 6.06 13.01 -2.13
CA LEU A 285 7.50 13.28 -2.05
C LEU A 285 8.11 13.91 -3.30
N VAL A 286 7.59 13.59 -4.49
CA VAL A 286 8.23 13.97 -5.76
C VAL A 286 7.26 14.64 -6.72
N ASN A 287 7.82 15.42 -7.64
CA ASN A 287 7.10 15.94 -8.78
C ASN A 287 7.08 14.88 -9.89
N TYR A 288 5.88 14.41 -10.24
CA TYR A 288 5.69 13.30 -11.18
C TYR A 288 5.58 13.72 -12.64
N SER A 289 5.50 15.02 -12.94
CA SER A 289 5.51 15.48 -14.33
C SER A 289 6.93 15.32 -14.91
N LEU A 290 7.11 14.36 -15.83
CA LEU A 290 8.41 14.11 -16.46
C LEU A 290 8.91 15.36 -17.18
N LYS A 291 8.04 16.09 -17.87
CA LYS A 291 8.38 17.39 -18.47
C LYS A 291 8.83 18.42 -17.44
N SER A 292 8.16 18.50 -16.30
CA SER A 292 8.53 19.45 -15.25
C SER A 292 9.88 19.09 -14.66
N VAL A 293 10.15 17.81 -14.41
CA VAL A 293 11.44 17.32 -13.91
C VAL A 293 12.56 17.51 -14.94
N VAL A 294 12.30 17.29 -16.23
CA VAL A 294 13.30 17.54 -17.30
C VAL A 294 13.63 19.03 -17.41
N LYS A 295 12.62 19.91 -17.33
CA LYS A 295 12.82 21.37 -17.38
C LYS A 295 13.43 21.94 -16.09
N ASN A 296 13.12 21.33 -14.95
CA ASN A 296 13.56 21.75 -13.63
C ASN A 296 14.00 20.53 -12.79
N PRO A 297 15.19 19.98 -13.05
CA PRO A 297 15.67 18.77 -12.35
C PRO A 297 15.86 18.98 -10.85
N GLU A 298 16.03 20.22 -10.40
CA GLU A 298 16.14 20.55 -8.97
C GLU A 298 14.81 20.37 -8.23
N GLY A 299 13.68 20.52 -8.93
CA GLY A 299 12.32 20.39 -8.39
C GLY A 299 11.77 18.96 -8.37
N ARG A 300 12.61 17.94 -8.64
CA ARG A 300 12.21 16.53 -8.64
C ARG A 300 11.70 16.06 -7.27
N ILE A 301 12.42 16.41 -6.20
CA ILE A 301 12.02 16.13 -4.83
C ILE A 301 11.27 17.35 -4.32
N ALA A 302 9.97 17.20 -4.07
CA ALA A 302 9.05 18.24 -3.61
C ALA A 302 8.51 17.84 -2.24
N VAL A 303 9.33 17.97 -1.20
CA VAL A 303 8.98 17.52 0.15
C VAL A 303 8.49 18.70 0.98
N ASP A 304 7.21 18.68 1.35
CA ASP A 304 6.68 19.47 2.46
C ASP A 304 6.82 18.64 3.75
N LEU A 305 7.91 18.85 4.49
CA LEU A 305 8.15 18.13 5.76
C LEU A 305 7.11 18.50 6.82
N ASP A 306 6.55 19.70 6.78
CA ASP A 306 5.53 20.11 7.74
C ASP A 306 4.22 19.36 7.49
N PHE A 307 3.90 19.03 6.23
CA PHE A 307 2.76 18.16 5.90
C PHE A 307 2.88 16.79 6.60
N TYR A 308 4.00 16.09 6.42
CA TYR A 308 4.22 14.81 7.10
C TYR A 308 4.23 14.93 8.61
N ARG A 309 4.86 15.99 9.13
CA ARG A 309 4.89 16.26 10.56
C ARG A 309 3.50 16.51 11.14
N ARG A 310 2.63 17.25 10.46
CA ARG A 310 1.24 17.47 10.90
C ARG A 310 0.46 16.16 11.05
N MET A 311 0.72 15.19 10.17
CA MET A 311 0.14 13.84 10.28
C MET A 311 0.72 13.07 11.46
N LEU A 312 2.05 13.05 11.60
CA LEU A 312 2.76 12.35 12.67
C LEU A 312 2.45 12.92 14.06
N ASP A 313 2.43 14.24 14.23
CA ASP A 313 2.18 14.91 15.51
C ASP A 313 0.74 14.67 16.01
N GLN A 314 -0.20 14.29 15.13
CA GLN A 314 -1.55 13.85 15.50
C GLN A 314 -1.63 12.37 15.92
N GLY A 315 -0.57 11.59 15.70
CA GLY A 315 -0.49 10.16 16.02
C GLY A 315 -0.72 9.23 14.84
N PHE A 316 -0.96 9.73 13.63
CA PHE A 316 -1.15 8.87 12.45
C PHE A 316 0.07 8.00 12.16
N ILE A 317 -0.18 6.85 11.52
CA ILE A 317 0.85 5.95 11.01
C ILE A 317 1.02 6.20 9.52
N LEU A 318 2.26 6.39 9.08
CA LEU A 318 2.61 6.56 7.68
C LEU A 318 3.00 5.20 7.08
N SER A 319 2.34 4.82 5.99
CA SER A 319 2.66 3.61 5.24
C SER A 319 3.40 3.97 3.97
N PHE A 320 4.66 3.57 3.91
CA PHE A 320 5.51 3.64 2.73
C PHE A 320 5.44 2.32 2.00
N ASP A 321 4.51 2.23 1.05
CA ASP A 321 3.94 0.95 0.62
C ASP A 321 3.99 0.69 -0.88
N THR A 322 4.72 1.46 -1.68
CA THR A 322 4.86 1.19 -3.13
C THR A 322 6.29 0.89 -3.53
N PHE A 323 7.09 0.31 -2.63
CA PHE A 323 8.44 -0.14 -2.97
C PHE A 323 8.41 -1.01 -4.23
N SER A 324 9.21 -0.66 -5.23
CA SER A 324 9.29 -1.27 -6.56
C SER A 324 8.03 -1.23 -7.45
N THR A 325 6.94 -0.62 -7.01
CA THR A 325 5.73 -0.45 -7.82
C THR A 325 5.95 0.69 -8.82
N ASN A 326 6.65 0.36 -9.90
CA ASN A 326 6.81 1.25 -11.04
C ASN A 326 5.65 1.04 -12.01
N MET A 327 4.77 2.03 -12.08
CA MET A 327 3.66 2.00 -13.03
C MET A 327 4.08 2.37 -14.45
N GLY A 328 5.21 3.06 -14.65
CA GLY A 328 5.63 3.58 -15.96
C GLY A 328 4.66 4.62 -16.51
N LEU A 329 5.09 5.88 -16.62
CA LEU A 329 4.25 6.94 -17.21
C LEU A 329 4.66 7.32 -18.64
N GLU A 330 5.62 6.62 -19.24
CA GLU A 330 6.17 7.01 -20.53
C GLU A 330 5.10 6.99 -21.63
N LEU A 331 4.19 6.01 -21.60
CA LEU A 331 3.05 6.01 -22.53
C LEU A 331 2.11 7.20 -22.31
N PHE A 332 1.94 7.67 -21.07
CA PHE A 332 1.01 8.75 -20.76
C PHE A 332 1.58 10.11 -21.15
N GLU A 333 2.81 10.40 -20.71
CA GLU A 333 3.46 11.69 -20.93
C GLU A 333 3.75 11.96 -22.40
N PHE A 334 4.09 10.94 -23.20
CA PHE A 334 4.51 11.14 -24.59
C PHE A 334 3.41 10.95 -25.64
N LEU A 335 2.25 10.39 -25.28
CA LEU A 335 1.22 10.00 -26.27
C LEU A 335 -0.18 10.49 -25.97
N LEU A 336 -0.52 10.75 -24.71
CA LEU A 336 -1.88 11.12 -24.33
C LEU A 336 -2.09 12.64 -24.25
N GLU A 337 -1.14 13.45 -24.72
CA GLU A 337 -1.18 14.91 -24.61
C GLU A 337 -1.82 15.66 -25.79
N ASP A 338 -1.94 15.04 -26.97
CA ASP A 338 -2.29 15.77 -28.20
C ASP A 338 -3.72 16.34 -28.27
N ASN A 339 -4.55 16.22 -27.21
CA ASN A 339 -5.91 16.78 -27.15
C ASN A 339 -6.30 17.44 -25.81
N GLY A 340 -5.34 17.87 -24.98
CA GLY A 340 -5.59 18.46 -23.67
C GLY A 340 -5.44 17.45 -22.53
N ASP A 341 -5.03 17.97 -21.37
CA ASP A 341 -4.83 17.32 -20.07
C ASP A 341 -4.99 15.79 -20.09
N VAL A 342 -3.87 15.06 -20.00
CA VAL A 342 -3.91 13.62 -19.71
C VAL A 342 -4.81 13.47 -18.48
N PRO A 343 -5.89 12.67 -18.52
CA PRO A 343 -6.80 12.56 -17.39
C PRO A 343 -6.00 12.25 -16.12
N ASN A 344 -6.12 13.14 -15.13
CA ASN A 344 -5.48 13.16 -13.81
C ASN A 344 -5.43 11.82 -13.05
N ALA A 345 -6.09 10.76 -13.53
CA ALA A 345 -6.28 9.49 -12.84
C ALA A 345 -5.00 8.74 -12.47
N PHE A 346 -3.83 9.16 -12.98
CA PHE A 346 -2.52 8.61 -12.59
C PHE A 346 -1.45 9.68 -12.38
N GLU A 347 -1.77 10.97 -12.54
CA GLU A 347 -0.86 12.07 -12.18
C GLU A 347 -0.75 12.12 -10.65
N GLY A 348 0.35 11.59 -10.12
CA GLY A 348 0.59 11.49 -8.68
C GLY A 348 0.46 10.08 -8.11
N ALA A 349 0.24 9.06 -8.94
CA ALA A 349 0.52 7.68 -8.56
C ALA A 349 1.44 7.14 -9.62
N SER A 350 2.76 7.05 -9.42
CA SER A 350 3.65 6.23 -10.27
C SER A 350 5.14 6.48 -10.05
N GLY A 351 5.88 5.38 -9.93
CA GLY A 351 7.32 5.37 -10.21
C GLY A 351 8.17 5.87 -9.06
N ASP A 352 7.82 5.51 -7.83
CA ASP A 352 8.63 5.83 -6.68
C ASP A 352 10.01 5.22 -6.87
N ASN A 353 11.01 6.09 -7.03
CA ASN A 353 12.37 5.65 -6.89
C ASN A 353 12.51 5.25 -5.42
N ASP A 354 12.65 3.95 -5.15
CA ASP A 354 12.88 3.45 -3.80
C ASP A 354 13.94 4.28 -3.06
N VAL A 355 14.93 4.83 -3.76
CA VAL A 355 15.96 5.71 -3.17
C VAL A 355 15.37 6.99 -2.57
N GLU A 356 14.40 7.64 -3.23
CA GLU A 356 13.75 8.86 -2.74
C GLU A 356 12.87 8.54 -1.52
N MET A 357 12.14 7.41 -1.58
CA MET A 357 11.37 6.89 -0.46
C MET A 357 12.26 6.57 0.75
N LEU A 358 13.37 5.87 0.53
CA LEU A 358 14.34 5.53 1.57
C LEU A 358 15.00 6.76 2.17
N ALA A 359 15.29 7.79 1.37
CA ALA A 359 15.82 9.05 1.89
C ALA A 359 14.83 9.72 2.84
N MET A 360 13.53 9.72 2.50
CA MET A 360 12.49 10.23 3.39
C MET A 360 12.36 9.39 4.67
N ILE A 361 12.29 8.06 4.54
CA ILE A 361 12.21 7.16 5.69
C ILE A 361 13.40 7.37 6.62
N TYR A 362 14.62 7.42 6.06
CA TYR A 362 15.83 7.72 6.83
C TYR A 362 15.69 9.06 7.57
N PHE A 363 15.27 10.13 6.88
CA PHE A 363 15.05 11.43 7.50
C PHE A 363 14.04 11.37 8.66
N LEU A 364 12.90 10.71 8.48
CA LEU A 364 11.88 10.58 9.53
C LEU A 364 12.40 9.79 10.73
N ILE A 365 13.17 8.72 10.50
CA ILE A 365 13.81 7.94 11.57
C ILE A 365 14.79 8.81 12.36
N GLN A 366 15.64 9.59 11.68
CA GLN A 366 16.58 10.52 12.36
C GLN A 366 15.86 11.57 13.21
N ASN A 367 14.58 11.84 12.92
CA ASN A 367 13.73 12.74 13.70
C ASN A 367 12.89 12.04 14.77
N GLY A 368 13.04 10.73 14.96
CA GLY A 368 12.42 9.96 16.04
C GLY A 368 11.07 9.32 15.71
N TYR A 369 10.71 9.25 14.42
CA TYR A 369 9.38 8.77 13.98
C TYR A 369 9.33 7.28 13.59
N SER A 370 10.33 6.46 13.95
CA SER A 370 10.36 5.01 13.60
C SER A 370 9.09 4.26 14.03
N LYS A 371 8.49 4.64 15.17
CA LYS A 371 7.28 4.01 15.74
C LYS A 371 5.96 4.36 15.05
N GLN A 372 6.00 5.20 14.02
CA GLN A 372 4.85 5.63 13.23
C GLN A 372 5.02 5.33 11.74
N ILE A 373 5.93 4.43 11.38
CA ILE A 373 6.21 4.04 10.00
C ILE A 373 5.96 2.55 9.82
N VAL A 374 5.30 2.18 8.73
CA VAL A 374 5.17 0.79 8.26
C VAL A 374 5.55 0.72 6.78
N LEU A 375 5.99 -0.45 6.32
CA LEU A 375 6.51 -0.66 4.96
C LEU A 375 5.73 -1.74 4.20
N SER A 376 5.62 -1.59 2.88
CA SER A 376 5.05 -2.59 1.96
C SER A 376 5.40 -2.31 0.49
N GLN A 377 4.83 -3.07 -0.45
CA GLN A 377 4.99 -2.91 -1.89
C GLN A 377 3.70 -2.62 -2.67
N ASP A 378 2.52 -2.90 -2.10
CA ASP A 378 1.25 -2.68 -2.77
C ASP A 378 1.22 -3.44 -4.12
N CYS A 379 1.56 -4.73 -4.07
CA CYS A 379 1.59 -5.57 -5.26
C CYS A 379 0.17 -5.90 -5.75
N TYR A 380 -0.46 -5.02 -6.52
CA TYR A 380 -1.82 -5.22 -7.09
C TYR A 380 -1.86 -5.67 -8.57
N SER A 381 -0.72 -5.70 -9.26
CA SER A 381 -0.63 -6.08 -10.68
C SER A 381 0.37 -7.19 -10.91
N LYS A 382 0.11 -8.03 -11.92
CA LYS A 382 1.02 -9.12 -12.30
C LYS A 382 2.44 -8.62 -12.58
N VAL A 383 2.60 -7.44 -13.18
CA VAL A 383 3.94 -6.90 -13.49
C VAL A 383 4.76 -6.56 -12.24
N HIS A 384 4.12 -6.46 -11.07
CA HIS A 384 4.84 -6.27 -9.80
C HIS A 384 5.39 -7.60 -9.27
N LEU A 385 4.85 -8.74 -9.69
CA LEU A 385 5.23 -10.07 -9.21
C LEU A 385 6.56 -10.54 -9.79
N ARG A 386 7.31 -11.35 -9.04
CA ARG A 386 8.60 -11.91 -9.48
C ARG A 386 8.46 -12.76 -10.74
N SER A 387 7.36 -13.48 -10.85
CA SER A 387 7.03 -14.34 -12.00
C SER A 387 6.91 -13.56 -13.32
N TYR A 388 6.73 -12.23 -13.25
CA TYR A 388 6.61 -11.34 -14.40
C TYR A 388 7.67 -10.21 -14.37
N GLY A 389 8.83 -10.48 -13.77
CA GLY A 389 9.98 -9.57 -13.82
C GLY A 389 9.95 -8.43 -12.80
N GLY A 390 8.94 -8.36 -11.94
CA GLY A 390 8.91 -7.48 -10.78
C GLY A 390 9.68 -8.04 -9.57
N HIS A 391 9.49 -7.42 -8.41
CA HIS A 391 10.14 -7.85 -7.15
C HIS A 391 9.24 -8.67 -6.23
N GLY A 392 7.94 -8.73 -6.54
CA GLY A 392 6.89 -9.31 -5.71
C GLY A 392 6.97 -8.82 -4.28
N TYR A 393 6.66 -9.71 -3.36
CA TYR A 393 6.65 -9.42 -1.92
C TYR A 393 8.04 -9.38 -1.27
N THR A 394 9.14 -9.33 -2.04
CA THR A 394 10.50 -9.42 -1.47
C THR A 394 11.31 -8.12 -1.45
N ARG A 395 10.78 -7.01 -1.98
CA ARG A 395 11.56 -5.77 -2.14
C ARG A 395 11.96 -5.16 -0.80
N VAL A 396 11.04 -5.14 0.18
CA VAL A 396 11.32 -4.60 1.52
C VAL A 396 12.41 -5.40 2.22
N THR A 397 12.30 -6.74 2.23
CA THR A 397 13.22 -7.64 2.92
C THR A 397 14.59 -7.72 2.24
N ASN A 398 14.65 -7.76 0.91
CA ASN A 398 15.89 -7.97 0.17
C ASN A 398 16.65 -6.66 -0.16
N PHE A 399 15.97 -5.51 -0.18
CA PHE A 399 16.58 -4.25 -0.60
C PHE A 399 16.42 -3.13 0.44
N ALA A 400 15.18 -2.78 0.83
CA ALA A 400 14.93 -1.61 1.67
C ALA A 400 15.61 -1.73 3.05
N LEU A 401 15.34 -2.81 3.79
CA LEU A 401 15.91 -3.01 5.12
C LEU A 401 17.45 -3.17 5.09
N PRO A 402 18.05 -3.98 4.19
CA PRO A 402 19.50 -4.07 4.09
C PRO A 402 20.17 -2.73 3.75
N LEU A 403 19.57 -1.92 2.87
CA LEU A 403 20.12 -0.61 2.51
C LEU A 403 20.05 0.37 3.69
N LEU A 404 18.92 0.46 4.38
CA LEU A 404 18.77 1.29 5.59
C LEU A 404 19.78 0.90 6.67
N LYS A 405 20.00 -0.40 6.88
CA LYS A 405 21.03 -0.88 7.81
C LYS A 405 22.43 -0.45 7.40
N ASN A 406 22.77 -0.59 6.12
CA ASN A 406 24.09 -0.22 5.59
C ASN A 406 24.39 1.28 5.76
N VAL A 407 23.37 2.14 5.69
CA VAL A 407 23.52 3.59 5.93
C VAL A 407 23.40 3.98 7.41
N GLY A 408 23.36 3.02 8.33
CA GLY A 408 23.47 3.26 9.78
C GLY A 408 22.14 3.42 10.53
N VAL A 409 21.00 3.03 9.96
CA VAL A 409 19.75 2.91 10.73
C VAL A 409 19.90 1.80 11.77
N SER A 410 19.48 2.07 13.01
CA SER A 410 19.61 1.12 14.12
C SER A 410 18.69 -0.10 13.97
N ASP A 411 19.08 -1.24 14.55
CA ASP A 411 18.29 -2.45 14.51
C ASP A 411 16.92 -2.26 15.20
N GLU A 412 16.83 -1.39 16.21
CA GLU A 412 15.57 -1.03 16.86
C GLU A 412 14.63 -0.27 15.93
N ALA A 413 15.13 0.71 15.16
CA ALA A 413 14.32 1.46 14.22
C ALA A 413 13.85 0.59 13.04
N LEU A 414 14.70 -0.34 12.56
CA LEU A 414 14.29 -1.33 11.56
C LEU A 414 13.22 -2.27 12.13
N HIS A 415 13.41 -2.75 13.36
CA HIS A 415 12.45 -3.60 14.06
C HIS A 415 11.10 -2.90 14.24
N ASP A 416 11.09 -1.63 14.67
CA ASP A 416 9.87 -0.83 14.82
C ASP A 416 9.04 -0.87 13.54
N MET A 417 9.65 -0.65 12.36
CA MET A 417 8.90 -0.51 11.11
C MET A 417 8.24 -1.79 10.60
N VAL A 418 8.88 -2.95 10.80
CA VAL A 418 8.42 -4.22 10.20
C VAL A 418 8.00 -5.29 11.20
N VAL A 419 8.23 -5.09 12.50
CA VAL A 419 7.82 -6.04 13.57
C VAL A 419 7.04 -5.30 14.66
N GLY A 420 7.64 -4.28 15.28
CA GLY A 420 7.08 -3.58 16.44
C GLY A 420 5.74 -2.88 16.13
N ASN A 421 5.71 -2.02 15.11
CA ASN A 421 4.52 -1.30 14.69
C ASN A 421 3.44 -2.24 14.16
N PRO A 422 3.72 -3.20 13.25
CA PRO A 422 2.73 -4.21 12.86
C PRO A 422 2.12 -4.96 14.03
N ALA A 423 2.95 -5.43 14.97
CA ALA A 423 2.46 -6.16 16.15
C ALA A 423 1.64 -5.28 17.10
N ARG A 424 1.96 -3.99 17.22
CA ARG A 424 1.17 -3.02 17.98
C ARG A 424 -0.17 -2.71 17.32
N LEU A 425 -0.19 -2.60 15.99
CA LEU A 425 -1.35 -2.15 15.22
C LEU A 425 -2.37 -3.26 14.97
N LEU A 426 -1.90 -4.48 14.64
CA LEU A 426 -2.76 -5.61 14.29
C LEU A 426 -3.31 -6.36 15.52
N ALA A 427 -2.88 -6.00 16.72
CA ALA A 427 -3.26 -6.65 17.96
C ALA A 427 -4.28 -5.81 18.74
N VAL A 428 -5.50 -6.35 18.89
CA VAL A 428 -6.60 -5.70 19.62
C VAL A 428 -7.07 -6.51 20.81
#